data_AF-A0A6L8W607-F1
#
_entry.id   AF-A0A6L8W607-F1
#
_cell.length_a   1.000
_cell.length_b   1.000
_cell.length_c   1.000
_cell.angle_alpha   90.00
_cell.angle_beta   90.00
_cell.angle_gamma   90.00
#
_symmetry.space_group_name_H-M   'P 1'
#
loop_
_entity.id
_entity.type
_entity.pdbx_description
1 polymer ?
#
loop_
_entity_poly.entity_id
_entity_poly.type
_entity_poly.pdbx_seq_one_letter_code
_entity_poly.pdbx_strand_id
1 'polypeptide(L)'
;MNKLVIATIAFLSFVPLAAAEMPHKSSIMQDQVVLNLTTEGWVKTDTARVSVYFELVQQEEATDALKNRIDGSLQSLAKDVEWRITSSRQQLDQTGLNRWYVSAEARIPEAVLAGLQDRAKEASSPGYKATISNVDFTPSLAEFEKLRGDLRSQIYQQALDEVARLNKVMPGADYHVRKIDFVQLYPVQTMDAAPRTMMMKSSMAESASGSQGGAELLVSVKQSESARVILGRSAAPAVTQE
;
A
#
# COMPACT_ATOMS: atom_id res chain seq x y z
N MET A 1 13.94 101.92 -50.05
CA MET A 1 13.49 101.20 -51.27
C MET A 1 14.50 100.12 -51.60
N ASN A 2 14.07 98.84 -51.56
CA ASN A 2 14.64 97.64 -52.21
C ASN A 2 16.12 97.29 -51.93
N LYS A 3 16.58 96.07 -51.69
CA LYS A 3 16.11 94.67 -51.58
C LYS A 3 17.35 93.92 -51.04
N LEU A 4 17.20 92.87 -50.23
CA LEU A 4 17.57 91.49 -50.60
C LEU A 4 17.57 90.60 -49.33
N VAL A 5 16.77 89.56 -49.42
CA VAL A 5 16.66 88.41 -48.52
C VAL A 5 17.86 87.50 -48.74
N ILE A 6 18.55 87.08 -47.68
CA ILE A 6 19.25 85.79 -47.64
C ILE A 6 18.95 85.14 -46.29
N ALA A 7 18.15 84.08 -46.35
CA ALA A 7 17.81 83.20 -45.25
C ALA A 7 18.99 82.25 -44.99
N THR A 8 19.54 82.28 -43.78
CA THR A 8 20.51 81.27 -43.32
C THR A 8 19.76 80.25 -42.47
N ILE A 9 19.42 79.13 -43.10
CA ILE A 9 18.84 77.95 -42.45
C ILE A 9 19.96 77.30 -41.62
N ALA A 10 19.94 77.53 -40.31
CA ALA A 10 20.77 76.79 -39.37
C ALA A 10 20.14 75.40 -39.16
N PHE A 11 20.75 74.39 -39.79
CA PHE A 11 20.38 72.99 -39.64
C PHE A 11 20.80 72.52 -38.23
N LEU A 12 19.88 72.59 -37.26
CA LEU A 12 20.00 71.84 -36.01
C LEU A 12 19.88 70.35 -36.36
N SER A 13 21.00 69.64 -36.38
CA SER A 13 21.03 68.18 -36.41
C SER A 13 20.54 67.64 -35.06
N PHE A 14 19.22 67.60 -34.90
CA PHE A 14 18.55 66.82 -33.86
C PHE A 14 18.63 65.35 -34.29
N VAL A 15 19.68 64.65 -33.89
CA VAL A 15 19.72 63.19 -34.03
C VAL A 15 18.77 62.63 -32.98
N PRO A 16 17.71 61.90 -33.37
CA PRO A 16 16.86 61.25 -32.39
C PRO A 16 17.73 60.25 -31.61
N LEU A 17 17.68 60.31 -30.28
CA LEU A 17 18.02 59.16 -29.47
C LEU A 17 17.08 58.04 -29.94
N ALA A 18 17.59 57.15 -30.79
CA ALA A 18 17.03 55.84 -30.91
C ALA A 18 17.16 55.24 -29.50
N ALA A 19 16.02 55.14 -28.81
CA ALA A 19 15.91 54.25 -27.68
C ALA A 19 16.35 52.89 -28.18
N ALA A 20 17.56 52.47 -27.81
CA ALA A 20 17.93 51.09 -27.87
C ALA A 20 16.91 50.38 -26.99
N GLU A 21 15.91 49.75 -27.62
CA GLU A 21 15.18 48.64 -27.01
C GLU A 21 16.25 47.66 -26.57
N MET A 22 16.62 47.78 -25.29
CA MET A 22 17.36 46.73 -24.60
C MET A 22 16.55 45.47 -24.88
N PRO A 23 17.12 44.41 -25.48
CA PRO A 23 16.40 43.16 -25.62
C PRO A 23 15.94 42.82 -24.22
N HIS A 24 14.61 42.84 -24.01
CA HIS A 24 14.03 42.40 -22.76
C HIS A 24 14.66 41.04 -22.51
N LYS A 25 15.50 40.99 -21.48
CA LYS A 25 16.11 39.76 -21.00
C LYS A 25 14.93 38.85 -20.78
N SER A 26 14.70 37.92 -21.69
CA SER A 26 13.64 36.94 -21.55
C SER A 26 14.01 36.20 -20.28
N SER A 27 13.39 36.60 -19.17
CA SER A 27 13.46 35.81 -17.96
C SER A 27 12.94 34.47 -18.42
N ILE A 28 13.80 33.46 -18.44
CA ILE A 28 13.39 32.08 -18.62
C ILE A 28 12.49 31.83 -17.42
N MET A 29 11.21 32.14 -17.57
CA MET A 29 10.25 32.00 -16.51
C MET A 29 10.10 30.51 -16.31
N GLN A 30 10.20 30.07 -15.06
CA GLN A 30 10.15 28.66 -14.76
C GLN A 30 8.72 28.15 -14.99
N ASP A 31 8.48 27.63 -16.18
CA ASP A 31 7.16 27.15 -16.62
C ASP A 31 6.77 25.79 -16.00
N GLN A 32 7.72 25.16 -15.29
CA GLN A 32 7.53 23.86 -14.66
C GLN A 32 8.28 23.74 -13.35
N VAL A 33 7.57 23.27 -12.32
CA VAL A 33 8.14 22.83 -11.05
C VAL A 33 7.91 21.32 -10.93
N VAL A 34 8.98 20.58 -10.65
CA VAL A 34 8.92 19.12 -10.47
C VAL A 34 9.25 18.81 -9.01
N LEU A 35 8.35 18.09 -8.36
CA LEU A 35 8.43 17.73 -6.95
C LEU A 35 8.35 16.22 -6.82
N ASN A 36 9.05 15.66 -5.83
CA ASN A 36 8.85 14.29 -5.40
C ASN A 36 8.24 14.34 -4.00
N LEU A 37 7.02 13.84 -3.87
CA LEU A 37 6.31 13.75 -2.61
C LEU A 37 6.30 12.29 -2.16
N THR A 38 6.65 12.05 -0.90
CA THR A 38 6.60 10.73 -0.28
C THR A 38 5.80 10.85 1.00
N THR A 39 4.81 9.98 1.16
CA THR A 39 4.02 9.87 2.38
C THR A 39 4.15 8.45 2.92
N GLU A 40 4.16 8.33 4.25
CA GLU A 40 4.29 7.07 4.93
C GLU A 40 3.10 6.88 5.87
N GLY A 41 2.67 5.63 6.01
CA GLY A 41 1.58 5.26 6.90
C GLY A 41 1.81 3.88 7.49
N TRP A 42 1.10 3.60 8.58
CA TRP A 42 1.12 2.29 9.22
C TRP A 42 -0.23 1.62 9.02
N VAL A 43 -0.24 0.40 8.51
CA VAL A 43 -1.43 -0.46 8.55
C VAL A 43 -1.39 -1.24 9.85
N LYS A 44 -2.43 -1.06 10.67
CA LYS A 44 -2.71 -1.92 11.83
C LYS A 44 -3.89 -2.82 11.45
N THR A 45 -3.78 -4.12 11.72
CA THR A 45 -4.91 -5.04 11.62
C THR A 45 -5.36 -5.41 13.01
N ASP A 46 -6.67 -5.41 13.26
CA ASP A 46 -7.26 -5.92 14.50
C ASP A 46 -7.85 -7.33 14.29
N THR A 47 -7.45 -7.98 13.18
CA THR A 47 -7.87 -9.31 12.78
C THR A 47 -6.67 -10.19 12.45
N ALA A 48 -6.79 -11.48 12.72
CA ALA A 48 -5.81 -12.49 12.32
C ALA A 48 -6.45 -13.51 11.38
N ARG A 49 -5.68 -13.97 10.40
CA ARG A 49 -6.03 -15.16 9.63
C ARG A 49 -5.66 -16.38 10.44
N VAL A 50 -6.66 -17.18 10.77
CA VAL A 50 -6.50 -18.43 11.52
C VAL A 50 -6.69 -19.60 10.57
N SER A 51 -5.74 -20.52 10.61
CA SER A 51 -5.82 -21.80 9.92
C SER A 51 -6.08 -22.92 10.93
N VAL A 52 -7.07 -23.75 10.64
CA VAL A 52 -7.46 -24.90 11.45
C VAL A 52 -7.32 -26.15 10.61
N TYR A 53 -6.78 -27.19 11.22
CA TYR A 53 -6.60 -28.49 10.64
C TYR A 53 -7.43 -29.53 11.39
N PHE A 54 -8.23 -30.29 10.65
CA PHE A 54 -9.04 -31.39 11.15
C PHE A 54 -8.50 -32.70 10.63
N GLU A 55 -8.33 -33.65 11.53
CA GLU A 55 -8.00 -35.04 11.23
C GLU A 55 -9.11 -35.93 11.80
N LEU A 56 -9.75 -36.72 10.93
CA LEU A 56 -10.83 -37.63 11.30
C LEU A 56 -10.48 -39.04 10.83
N VAL A 57 -10.80 -40.04 11.66
CA VAL A 57 -10.83 -41.45 11.25
C VAL A 57 -12.29 -41.92 11.34
N GLN A 58 -12.88 -42.36 10.21
CA GLN A 58 -14.26 -42.82 10.17
C GLN A 58 -14.42 -44.07 9.31
N GLN A 59 -15.42 -44.88 9.68
CA GLN A 59 -15.76 -46.15 9.02
C GLN A 59 -16.91 -45.98 7.99
N GLU A 60 -17.72 -44.92 8.11
CA GLU A 60 -18.86 -44.60 7.24
C GLU A 60 -18.59 -43.42 6.28
N GLU A 61 -19.14 -43.49 5.06
CA GLU A 61 -18.87 -42.58 3.92
C GLU A 61 -19.79 -41.34 3.84
N ALA A 62 -20.61 -41.06 4.86
CA ALA A 62 -21.58 -39.96 4.82
C ALA A 62 -20.91 -38.58 4.91
N THR A 63 -20.52 -38.04 3.73
CA THR A 63 -19.81 -36.76 3.58
C THR A 63 -20.57 -35.57 4.17
N ASP A 64 -21.91 -35.60 4.11
CA ASP A 64 -22.75 -34.52 4.66
C ASP A 64 -22.70 -34.43 6.19
N ALA A 65 -22.67 -35.59 6.87
CA ALA A 65 -22.53 -35.64 8.32
C ALA A 65 -21.16 -35.11 8.77
N LEU A 66 -20.11 -35.44 7.99
CA LEU A 66 -18.77 -34.90 8.22
C LEU A 66 -18.74 -33.38 8.07
N LYS A 67 -19.31 -32.86 6.98
CA LYS A 67 -19.39 -31.41 6.75
C LYS A 67 -20.10 -30.71 7.89
N ASN A 68 -21.27 -31.19 8.31
CA ASN A 68 -22.02 -30.60 9.42
C ASN A 68 -21.24 -30.63 10.74
N ARG A 69 -20.49 -31.71 11.00
CA ARG A 69 -19.64 -31.83 12.20
C ARG A 69 -18.47 -30.84 12.18
N ILE A 70 -17.82 -30.67 11.02
CA ILE A 70 -16.74 -29.70 10.84
C ILE A 70 -17.29 -28.29 10.99
N ASP A 71 -18.38 -27.96 10.30
CA ASP A 71 -19.02 -26.64 10.35
C ASP A 71 -19.46 -26.30 11.79
N GLY A 72 -19.98 -27.27 12.54
CA GLY A 72 -20.29 -27.11 13.97
C GLY A 72 -19.05 -26.88 14.85
N SER A 73 -17.96 -27.59 14.58
CA SER A 73 -16.69 -27.40 15.31
C SER A 73 -16.09 -26.03 15.00
N LEU A 74 -16.12 -25.59 13.75
CA LEU A 74 -15.68 -24.26 13.33
C LEU A 74 -16.50 -23.14 14.00
N GLN A 75 -17.82 -23.29 14.11
CA GLN A 75 -18.70 -22.36 14.84
C GLN A 75 -18.40 -22.34 16.35
N SER A 76 -17.98 -23.46 16.95
CA SER A 76 -17.54 -23.49 18.35
C SER A 76 -16.20 -22.78 18.56
N LEU A 77 -15.34 -22.78 17.55
CA LEU A 77 -14.04 -22.08 17.56
C LEU A 77 -14.19 -20.57 17.40
N ALA A 78 -15.11 -20.09 16.58
CA ALA A 78 -15.44 -18.67 16.52
C ALA A 78 -16.82 -18.51 15.90
N LYS A 79 -17.71 -17.85 16.66
CA LYS A 79 -19.06 -17.50 16.20
C LYS A 79 -19.01 -16.27 15.29
N ASP A 80 -19.97 -16.20 14.37
CA ASP A 80 -20.17 -15.05 13.47
C ASP A 80 -18.95 -14.74 12.58
N VAL A 81 -18.13 -15.76 12.30
CA VAL A 81 -17.02 -15.67 11.35
C VAL A 81 -17.28 -16.53 10.13
N GLU A 82 -16.94 -16.01 8.96
CA GLU A 82 -16.98 -16.75 7.70
C GLU A 82 -15.78 -17.69 7.59
N TRP A 83 -16.01 -18.96 7.90
CA TRP A 83 -15.03 -20.02 7.70
C TRP A 83 -15.05 -20.53 6.25
N ARG A 84 -13.86 -20.77 5.71
CA ARG A 84 -13.67 -21.30 4.36
C ARG A 84 -12.82 -22.56 4.40
N ILE A 85 -13.36 -23.68 3.92
CA ILE A 85 -12.58 -24.91 3.75
C ILE A 85 -11.65 -24.70 2.55
N THR A 86 -10.34 -24.78 2.80
CA THR A 86 -9.30 -24.57 1.77
C THR A 86 -8.81 -25.86 1.15
N SER A 87 -8.91 -26.99 1.88
CA SER A 87 -8.59 -28.31 1.34
C SER A 87 -9.36 -29.41 2.06
N SER A 88 -9.64 -30.49 1.34
CA SER A 88 -10.16 -31.74 1.88
C SER A 88 -9.50 -32.91 1.16
N ARG A 89 -8.99 -33.87 1.91
CA ARG A 89 -8.37 -35.09 1.36
C ARG A 89 -8.81 -36.29 2.16
N GLN A 90 -9.22 -37.34 1.45
CA GLN A 90 -9.46 -38.67 2.01
C GLN A 90 -8.26 -39.57 1.70
N GLN A 91 -7.87 -40.40 2.66
CA GLN A 91 -6.84 -41.42 2.50
C GLN A 91 -7.30 -42.71 3.19
N LEU A 92 -7.21 -43.83 2.49
CA LEU A 92 -7.42 -45.14 3.10
C LEU A 92 -6.18 -45.53 3.91
N ASP A 93 -6.37 -45.86 5.17
CA ASP A 93 -5.32 -46.32 6.06
C ASP A 93 -5.03 -47.82 5.86
N GLN A 94 -3.88 -48.29 6.36
CA GLN A 94 -3.49 -49.71 6.31
C GLN A 94 -4.48 -50.62 7.05
N THR A 95 -5.26 -50.04 7.96
CA THR A 95 -6.35 -50.69 8.71
C THR A 95 -7.65 -50.82 7.92
N GLY A 96 -7.70 -50.31 6.69
CA GLY A 96 -8.92 -50.23 5.88
C GLY A 96 -9.89 -49.13 6.30
N LEU A 97 -9.49 -48.24 7.21
CA LEU A 97 -10.29 -47.10 7.66
C LEU A 97 -10.03 -45.86 6.81
N ASN A 98 -11.06 -45.05 6.57
CA ASN A 98 -10.92 -43.79 5.88
C ASN A 98 -10.43 -42.70 6.85
N ARG A 99 -9.29 -42.09 6.54
CA ARG A 99 -8.77 -40.89 7.20
C ARG A 99 -9.09 -39.66 6.36
N TRP A 100 -9.69 -38.66 6.98
CA TRP A 100 -9.97 -37.37 6.36
C TRP A 100 -9.06 -36.31 6.95
N TYR A 101 -8.51 -35.49 6.07
CA TYR A 101 -7.71 -34.32 6.41
C TYR A 101 -8.38 -33.11 5.79
N VAL A 102 -8.84 -32.19 6.63
CA VAL A 102 -9.55 -30.99 6.18
C VAL A 102 -8.85 -29.76 6.76
N SER A 103 -8.55 -28.79 5.90
CA SER A 103 -8.03 -27.49 6.33
C SER A 103 -9.08 -26.43 6.09
N ALA A 104 -9.23 -25.54 7.07
CA ALA A 104 -10.14 -24.41 7.00
C ALA A 104 -9.45 -23.14 7.47
N GLU A 105 -9.86 -22.00 6.92
CA GLU A 105 -9.32 -20.70 7.25
C GLU A 105 -10.44 -19.70 7.50
N ALA A 106 -10.19 -18.78 8.42
CA ALA A 106 -11.08 -17.66 8.70
C ALA A 106 -10.29 -16.43 9.13
N ARG A 107 -10.88 -15.26 8.94
CA ARG A 107 -10.35 -14.01 9.48
C ARG A 107 -11.10 -13.65 10.76
N ILE A 108 -10.43 -13.77 11.89
CA ILE A 108 -11.03 -13.70 13.22
C ILE A 108 -10.56 -12.40 13.90
N PRO A 109 -11.47 -11.64 14.54
CA PRO A 109 -11.08 -10.49 15.37
C PRO A 109 -10.17 -10.91 16.53
N GLU A 110 -9.19 -10.09 16.86
CA GLU A 110 -8.22 -10.36 17.94
C GLU A 110 -8.91 -10.70 19.28
N ALA A 111 -10.00 -9.99 19.59
CA ALA A 111 -10.79 -10.20 20.81
C ALA A 111 -11.31 -11.66 20.97
N VAL A 112 -11.44 -12.40 19.87
CA VAL A 112 -11.95 -13.77 19.83
C VAL A 112 -10.82 -14.80 19.73
N LEU A 113 -9.56 -14.38 19.59
CA LEU A 113 -8.42 -15.32 19.50
C LEU A 113 -8.02 -15.92 20.85
N ALA A 114 -8.33 -15.24 21.96
CA ALA A 114 -8.03 -15.73 23.30
C ALA A 114 -8.70 -17.09 23.56
N GLY A 115 -7.94 -18.07 24.06
CA GLY A 115 -8.45 -19.42 24.34
C GLY A 115 -8.88 -20.22 23.09
N LEU A 116 -8.47 -19.80 21.88
CA LEU A 116 -8.79 -20.52 20.64
C LEU A 116 -8.20 -21.94 20.63
N GLN A 117 -6.98 -22.09 21.15
CA GLN A 117 -6.33 -23.40 21.27
C GLN A 117 -7.08 -24.33 22.22
N ASP A 118 -7.63 -23.81 23.32
CA ASP A 118 -8.36 -24.64 24.28
C ASP A 118 -9.72 -25.05 23.74
N ARG A 119 -10.42 -24.14 23.05
CA ARG A 119 -11.65 -24.48 22.30
C ARG A 119 -11.41 -25.53 21.21
N ALA A 120 -10.25 -25.51 20.54
CA ALA A 120 -9.90 -26.55 19.57
C ALA A 120 -9.67 -27.92 20.23
N LYS A 121 -9.05 -27.94 21.42
CA LYS A 121 -8.91 -29.18 22.20
C LYS A 121 -10.27 -29.69 22.69
N GLU A 122 -11.15 -28.80 23.16
CA GLU A 122 -12.51 -29.16 23.59
C GLU A 122 -13.38 -29.69 22.44
N ALA A 123 -13.20 -29.15 21.23
CA ALA A 123 -13.85 -29.65 20.02
C ALA A 123 -13.27 -31.00 19.53
N SER A 124 -12.12 -31.43 20.06
CA SER A 124 -11.49 -32.70 19.70
C SER A 124 -12.07 -33.87 20.51
N SER A 125 -12.23 -35.02 19.85
CA SER A 125 -12.68 -36.27 20.46
C SER A 125 -11.85 -37.45 19.94
N PRO A 126 -11.93 -38.65 20.53
CA PRO A 126 -11.32 -39.84 19.94
C PRO A 126 -11.75 -40.00 18.48
N GLY A 127 -10.78 -40.18 17.57
CA GLY A 127 -11.00 -40.27 16.13
C GLY A 127 -11.33 -38.96 15.41
N TYR A 128 -11.35 -37.81 16.11
CA TYR A 128 -11.59 -36.48 15.52
C TYR A 128 -10.74 -35.42 16.22
N LYS A 129 -9.70 -34.93 15.56
CA LYS A 129 -8.76 -33.95 16.13
C LYS A 129 -8.88 -32.63 15.39
N ALA A 130 -9.16 -31.56 16.12
CA ALA A 130 -9.10 -30.19 15.64
C ALA A 130 -7.84 -29.53 16.19
N THR A 131 -7.00 -28.98 15.32
CA THR A 131 -5.74 -28.32 15.72
C THR A 131 -5.65 -26.96 15.05
N ILE A 132 -5.33 -25.92 15.81
CA ILE A 132 -4.99 -24.62 15.22
C ILE A 132 -3.58 -24.75 14.64
N SER A 133 -3.48 -24.68 13.31
CA SER A 133 -2.21 -24.88 12.60
C SER A 133 -1.42 -23.58 12.50
N ASN A 134 -2.09 -22.45 12.32
CA ASN A 134 -1.43 -21.15 12.17
C ASN A 134 -2.36 -20.01 12.62
N VAL A 135 -1.77 -18.94 13.15
CA VAL A 135 -2.43 -17.65 13.40
C VAL A 135 -1.52 -16.57 12.81
N ASP A 136 -2.03 -15.81 11.85
CA ASP A 136 -1.26 -14.86 11.05
C ASP A 136 -1.89 -13.47 11.14
N PHE A 137 -1.16 -12.53 11.74
CA PHE A 137 -1.55 -11.13 11.90
C PHE A 137 -1.15 -10.24 10.72
N THR A 138 -0.87 -10.81 9.55
CA THR A 138 -0.61 -10.01 8.34
C THR A 138 -1.88 -9.28 7.91
N PRO A 139 -1.87 -7.94 7.73
CA PRO A 139 -3.03 -7.19 7.27
C PRO A 139 -3.58 -7.72 5.93
N SER A 140 -4.88 -7.57 5.74
CA SER A 140 -5.56 -7.96 4.52
C SER A 140 -5.19 -7.04 3.36
N LEU A 141 -5.37 -7.55 2.14
CA LEU A 141 -5.22 -6.74 0.94
C LEU A 141 -6.14 -5.50 0.98
N ALA A 142 -7.37 -5.66 1.46
CA ALA A 142 -8.32 -4.56 1.58
C ALA A 142 -7.83 -3.44 2.53
N GLU A 143 -7.20 -3.80 3.65
CA GLU A 143 -6.60 -2.82 4.57
C GLU A 143 -5.39 -2.11 3.93
N PHE A 144 -4.55 -2.84 3.20
CA PHE A 144 -3.44 -2.24 2.44
C PHE A 144 -3.92 -1.29 1.34
N GLU A 145 -4.94 -1.68 0.58
CA GLU A 145 -5.52 -0.86 -0.48
C GLU A 145 -6.18 0.40 0.08
N LYS A 146 -6.87 0.28 1.23
CA LYS A 146 -7.42 1.43 1.94
C LYS A 146 -6.33 2.42 2.34
N LEU A 147 -5.27 1.96 3.02
CA LEU A 147 -4.16 2.84 3.38
C LEU A 147 -3.52 3.48 2.14
N ARG A 148 -3.33 2.72 1.06
CA ARG A 148 -2.79 3.28 -0.19
C ARG A 148 -3.69 4.41 -0.73
N GLY A 149 -5.00 4.24 -0.70
CA GLY A 149 -5.95 5.30 -1.05
C GLY A 149 -5.80 6.55 -0.18
N ASP A 150 -5.63 6.37 1.13
CA ASP A 150 -5.43 7.47 2.07
C ASP A 150 -4.10 8.21 1.81
N LEU A 151 -3.00 7.49 1.59
CA LEU A 151 -1.69 8.07 1.27
C LEU A 151 -1.71 8.84 -0.05
N ARG A 152 -2.41 8.33 -1.07
CA ARG A 152 -2.61 9.05 -2.33
C ARG A 152 -3.39 10.36 -2.12
N SER A 153 -4.42 10.31 -1.29
CA SER A 153 -5.19 11.51 -0.94
C SER A 153 -4.33 12.56 -0.24
N GLN A 154 -3.43 12.14 0.65
CA GLN A 154 -2.46 13.05 1.28
C GLN A 154 -1.51 13.69 0.26
N ILE A 155 -0.99 12.91 -0.69
CA ILE A 155 -0.13 13.44 -1.77
C ILE A 155 -0.88 14.47 -2.62
N TYR A 156 -2.17 14.26 -2.89
CA TYR A 156 -2.98 15.25 -3.61
C TYR A 156 -3.12 16.55 -2.82
N GLN A 157 -3.39 16.48 -1.52
CA GLN A 157 -3.47 17.68 -0.68
C GLN A 157 -2.13 18.41 -0.62
N GLN A 158 -1.02 17.69 -0.43
CA GLN A 158 0.32 18.28 -0.44
C GLN A 158 0.65 18.98 -1.77
N ALA A 159 0.23 18.41 -2.91
CA ALA A 159 0.41 19.03 -4.21
C ALA A 159 -0.40 20.33 -4.34
N LEU A 160 -1.64 20.36 -3.84
CA LEU A 160 -2.48 21.57 -3.84
C LEU A 160 -1.92 22.65 -2.90
N ASP A 161 -1.44 22.26 -1.72
CA ASP A 161 -0.80 23.17 -0.78
C ASP A 161 0.46 23.80 -1.38
N GLU A 162 1.23 23.03 -2.16
CA GLU A 162 2.41 23.55 -2.85
C GLU A 162 2.03 24.53 -3.97
N VAL A 163 0.97 24.23 -4.74
CA VAL A 163 0.43 25.18 -5.73
C VAL A 163 0.00 26.49 -5.06
N ALA A 164 -0.74 26.42 -3.96
CA ALA A 164 -1.18 27.60 -3.21
C ALA A 164 0.03 28.41 -2.70
N ARG A 165 1.08 27.73 -2.23
CA ARG A 165 2.33 28.37 -1.79
C ARG A 165 3.05 29.05 -2.96
N LEU A 166 3.19 28.38 -4.11
CA LEU A 166 3.83 28.95 -5.29
C LEU A 166 3.09 30.18 -5.81
N ASN A 167 1.76 30.15 -5.86
CA ASN A 167 0.95 31.28 -6.29
C ASN A 167 1.02 32.47 -5.32
N LYS A 168 1.27 32.22 -4.03
CA LYS A 168 1.51 33.28 -3.04
C LYS A 168 2.91 33.91 -3.19
N VAL A 169 3.94 33.12 -3.48
CA VAL A 169 5.32 33.60 -3.64
C VAL A 169 5.54 34.26 -5.00
N MET A 170 4.88 33.76 -6.04
CA MET A 170 4.96 34.24 -7.42
C MET A 170 3.57 34.69 -7.89
N PRO A 171 3.07 35.85 -7.42
CA PRO A 171 1.76 36.35 -7.82
C PRO A 171 1.73 36.63 -9.34
N GLY A 172 0.66 36.22 -10.00
CA GLY A 172 0.48 36.37 -11.46
C GLY A 172 1.06 35.23 -12.31
N ALA A 173 1.71 34.24 -11.69
CA ALA A 173 2.25 33.07 -12.39
C ALA A 173 1.25 31.90 -12.53
N ASP A 174 0.04 31.95 -11.94
CA ASP A 174 -1.05 30.97 -12.08
C ASP A 174 -0.61 29.50 -12.25
N TYR A 175 0.05 28.97 -11.21
CA TYR A 175 0.43 27.58 -11.15
C TYR A 175 -0.78 26.68 -10.86
N HIS A 176 -0.78 25.50 -11.48
CA HIS A 176 -1.73 24.42 -11.25
C HIS A 176 -1.01 23.06 -11.34
N VAL A 177 -1.66 22.01 -10.84
CA VAL A 177 -1.17 20.64 -10.99
C VAL A 177 -1.37 20.20 -12.43
N ARG A 178 -0.29 19.86 -13.14
CA ARG A 178 -0.35 19.38 -14.53
C ARG A 178 -0.38 17.86 -14.60
N LYS A 179 0.44 17.21 -13.77
CA LYS A 179 0.57 15.74 -13.75
C LYS A 179 1.00 15.26 -12.38
N ILE A 180 0.46 14.13 -11.95
CA ILE A 180 0.94 13.39 -10.78
C ILE A 180 1.19 11.96 -11.23
N ASP A 181 2.45 11.55 -11.23
CA ASP A 181 2.88 10.19 -11.54
C ASP A 181 3.23 9.46 -10.24
N PHE A 182 2.38 8.52 -9.82
CA PHE A 182 2.72 7.66 -8.68
C PHE A 182 3.81 6.67 -9.09
N VAL A 183 4.93 6.73 -8.38
CA VAL A 183 6.05 5.83 -8.58
C VAL A 183 6.00 4.82 -7.45
N GLN A 184 5.71 3.57 -7.79
CA GLN A 184 5.82 2.48 -6.83
C GLN A 184 7.30 2.18 -6.62
N LEU A 185 7.95 2.99 -5.79
CA LEU A 185 9.18 2.62 -5.14
C LEU A 185 8.78 1.50 -4.19
N TYR A 186 8.87 0.26 -4.65
CA TYR A 186 8.90 -0.86 -3.72
C TYR A 186 10.00 -0.52 -2.74
N PRO A 187 9.72 -0.35 -1.43
CA PRO A 187 10.79 -0.44 -0.48
C PRO A 187 11.40 -1.81 -0.78
N VAL A 188 12.67 -1.82 -1.19
CA VAL A 188 13.46 -3.04 -1.08
C VAL A 188 13.28 -3.38 0.39
N GLN A 189 12.41 -4.34 0.69
CA GLN A 189 12.52 -5.03 1.95
C GLN A 189 13.93 -5.58 1.86
N THR A 190 14.86 -4.88 2.51
CA THR A 190 16.07 -5.52 2.97
C THR A 190 15.52 -6.60 3.87
N MET A 191 15.26 -7.77 3.28
CA MET A 191 15.31 -9.01 4.03
C MET A 191 16.65 -8.86 4.73
N ASP A 192 16.62 -8.56 6.03
CA ASP A 192 17.78 -8.73 6.86
C ASP A 192 18.28 -10.11 6.50
N ALA A 193 19.42 -10.12 5.81
CA ALA A 193 20.04 -11.33 5.36
C ALA A 193 20.45 -12.03 6.63
N ALA A 194 19.55 -12.87 7.16
CA ALA A 194 19.86 -13.82 8.20
C ALA A 194 21.13 -14.51 7.71
N PRO A 195 22.25 -14.43 8.46
CA PRO A 195 23.51 -14.96 8.00
C PRO A 195 23.29 -16.44 7.73
N ARG A 196 23.43 -16.85 6.46
CA ARG A 196 23.50 -18.25 6.07
C ARG A 196 24.76 -18.82 6.70
N THR A 197 24.67 -19.25 7.95
CA THR A 197 25.62 -20.19 8.53
C THR A 197 25.52 -21.48 7.74
N MET A 198 26.37 -21.61 6.72
CA MET A 198 26.71 -22.90 6.13
C MET A 198 27.35 -23.75 7.23
N MET A 199 26.54 -24.53 7.94
CA MET A 199 27.02 -25.68 8.70
C MET A 199 26.55 -26.96 8.01
N MET A 200 27.41 -27.42 7.11
CA MET A 200 27.52 -28.81 6.75
C MET A 200 28.03 -29.56 7.99
N LYS A 201 27.16 -30.30 8.68
CA LYS A 201 27.50 -31.54 9.39
C LYS A 201 26.24 -32.25 9.94
N SER A 202 25.90 -33.35 9.26
CA SER A 202 25.58 -34.66 9.83
C SER A 202 24.57 -34.77 10.99
N SER A 203 23.45 -35.42 10.66
CA SER A 203 22.81 -36.54 11.41
C SER A 203 22.37 -36.34 12.88
N MET A 204 21.12 -36.72 13.12
CA MET A 204 20.44 -36.94 14.41
C MET A 204 20.03 -35.69 15.19
N ALA A 205 18.72 -35.42 15.21
CA ALA A 205 17.92 -35.51 16.42
C ALA A 205 16.49 -35.09 16.10
N GLU A 206 15.63 -36.10 16.01
CA GLU A 206 14.21 -36.02 16.30
C GLU A 206 14.02 -35.40 17.69
N SER A 207 13.33 -34.27 17.78
CA SER A 207 12.69 -33.78 19.01
C SER A 207 11.72 -32.66 18.67
N ALA A 208 10.48 -32.88 19.08
CA ALA A 208 9.37 -31.97 18.97
C ALA A 208 9.72 -30.52 19.36
N SER A 209 9.31 -29.59 18.51
CA SER A 209 9.00 -28.23 18.96
C SER A 209 7.48 -28.07 18.84
N GLY A 210 6.82 -28.23 19.98
CA GLY A 210 5.48 -27.70 20.15
C GLY A 210 5.56 -26.19 19.91
N SER A 211 4.83 -25.71 18.89
CA SER A 211 4.57 -24.29 18.73
C SER A 211 3.68 -23.87 19.90
N GLN A 212 4.36 -23.46 20.97
CA GLN A 212 3.79 -22.84 22.14
C GLN A 212 3.19 -21.52 21.65
N GLY A 213 1.86 -21.39 21.77
CA GLY A 213 1.13 -20.18 21.44
C GLY A 213 1.65 -19.01 22.27
N GLY A 214 2.64 -18.30 21.74
CA GLY A 214 2.94 -16.94 22.12
C GLY A 214 1.93 -16.04 21.44
N ALA A 215 1.30 -15.15 22.20
CA ALA A 215 0.56 -14.04 21.64
C ALA A 215 1.52 -13.25 20.74
N GLU A 216 1.39 -13.41 19.44
CA GLU A 216 2.12 -12.61 18.47
C GLU A 216 1.56 -11.19 18.57
N LEU A 217 2.41 -10.22 18.90
CA LEU A 217 1.97 -8.84 19.06
C LEU A 217 1.43 -8.31 17.73
N LEU A 218 0.36 -7.52 17.81
CA LEU A 218 -0.17 -6.71 16.70
C LEU A 218 0.96 -6.10 15.86
N VAL A 219 1.15 -6.62 14.66
CA VAL A 219 2.22 -6.14 13.77
C VAL A 219 1.67 -4.98 12.95
N SER A 220 2.12 -3.77 13.26
CA SER A 220 1.89 -2.63 12.37
C SER A 220 2.88 -2.72 11.21
N VAL A 221 2.38 -2.71 9.98
CA VAL A 221 3.22 -2.76 8.78
C VAL A 221 3.35 -1.36 8.20
N LYS A 222 4.59 -0.85 8.11
CA LYS A 222 4.87 0.44 7.47
C LYS A 222 4.69 0.32 5.95
N GLN A 223 4.05 1.31 5.35
CA GLN A 223 3.91 1.47 3.92
C GLN A 223 4.29 2.90 3.53
N SER A 224 4.79 3.06 2.32
CA SER A 224 5.14 4.36 1.74
C SER A 224 4.60 4.45 0.32
N GLU A 225 3.99 5.58 -0.02
CA GLU A 225 3.62 5.91 -1.40
C GLU A 225 4.44 7.13 -1.82
N SER A 226 4.97 7.10 -3.04
CA SER A 226 5.71 8.23 -3.61
C SER A 226 5.11 8.65 -4.94
N ALA A 227 5.16 9.95 -5.22
CA ALA A 227 4.70 10.51 -6.48
C ALA A 227 5.62 11.61 -6.97
N ARG A 228 5.83 11.63 -8.29
CA ARG A 228 6.41 12.76 -9.00
C ARG A 228 5.29 13.70 -9.42
N VAL A 229 5.24 14.87 -8.81
CA VAL A 229 4.27 15.92 -9.11
C VAL A 229 4.90 16.94 -10.05
N ILE A 230 4.22 17.23 -11.15
CA ILE A 230 4.60 18.26 -12.11
C ILE A 230 3.56 19.38 -12.00
N LEU A 231 4.02 20.53 -11.54
CA LEU A 231 3.24 21.77 -11.52
C LEU A 231 3.59 22.59 -12.75
N GLY A 232 2.56 23.19 -13.33
CA GLY A 232 2.66 23.97 -14.54
C GLY A 232 2.00 25.33 -14.39
N ARG A 233 2.53 26.31 -15.10
CA ARG A 233 1.88 27.62 -15.25
C ARG A 233 0.89 27.62 -16.41
N SER A 234 -0.23 28.29 -16.25
CA SER A 234 -1.13 28.63 -17.37
C SER A 234 -0.46 29.66 -18.27
N ALA A 235 -0.38 29.39 -19.58
CA ALA A 235 0.11 30.39 -20.52
C ALA A 235 -0.84 31.60 -20.51
N ALA A 236 -0.31 32.81 -20.36
CA ALA A 236 -1.09 34.01 -20.59
C ALA A 236 -1.62 33.98 -22.04
N PRO A 237 -2.90 34.32 -22.30
CA PRO A 237 -3.42 34.37 -23.66
C PRO A 237 -2.54 35.30 -24.49
N ALA A 238 -2.09 34.81 -25.65
CA ALA A 238 -1.33 35.62 -26.59
C ALA A 238 -2.17 36.86 -26.93
N VAL A 239 -1.62 38.04 -26.63
CA VAL A 239 -2.21 39.31 -27.05
C VAL A 239 -2.18 39.30 -28.57
N THR A 240 -3.33 39.05 -29.20
CA THR A 240 -3.52 39.28 -30.63
C THR A 240 -3.26 40.76 -30.88
N GLN A 241 -2.11 41.08 -31.47
CA GLN A 241 -1.87 42.42 -31.99
C GLN A 241 -2.71 42.55 -33.26
N GLU A 242 -3.73 43.42 -33.21
CA GLU A 242 -4.42 43.96 -34.40
C GLU A 242 -3.54 45.01 -35.09
#